data_AF-A0A2D4KY14-F1
#
_entry.id   AF-A0A2D4KY14-F1
#
_cell.length_a   1.000
_cell.length_b   1.000
_cell.length_c   1.000
_cell.angle_alpha   90.00
_cell.angle_beta   90.00
_cell.angle_gamma   90.00
#
_symmetry.space_group_name_H-M   'P 1'
#
loop_
_entity.id
_entity.type
_entity.pdbx_description
1 polymer ?
#
loop_
_entity_poly.entity_id
_entity_poly.type
_entity_poly.pdbx_seq_one_letter_code
_entity_poly.pdbx_strand_id
1 'polypeptide(L)'
;EDENQNVKAGLQATLQVFLTNSANIFLLEPCSEAPELLKEQINSCRAVLSIYRRMIMEVPMNKKTWEHMLQMLLSITEAVMSNSKNDQIKDAFGQSLAGSLFRTLIVAWIRANLSVYISRELWDELLRVLSSLTDWEELIIEWANIMDSLTSVLARTVYGVEMTNLPLDKLS
;
A
#
# COMPACT_ATOMS: atom_id res chain seq x y z
N GLU A 1 12.07 -24.45 28.48
CA GLU A 1 11.60 -23.48 29.47
C GLU A 1 12.25 -22.16 29.16
N ASP A 2 11.49 -21.21 28.60
CA ASP A 2 11.71 -19.75 28.65
C ASP A 2 10.58 -19.05 27.85
N GLU A 3 9.33 -19.46 28.09
CA GLU A 3 8.15 -18.95 27.37
C GLU A 3 7.43 -17.79 28.09
N ASN A 4 7.93 -17.28 29.23
CA ASN A 4 7.15 -16.35 30.04
C ASN A 4 7.95 -15.16 30.62
N GLN A 5 8.50 -14.32 29.75
CA GLN A 5 8.98 -12.98 30.15
C GLN A 5 8.61 -11.85 29.17
N ASN A 6 7.36 -11.78 28.72
CA ASN A 6 6.83 -10.50 28.21
C ASN A 6 5.33 -10.38 28.50
N VAL A 7 5.00 -9.79 29.65
CA VAL A 7 3.65 -9.28 30.01
C VAL A 7 3.31 -8.00 29.21
N LYS A 8 3.85 -7.86 28.00
CA LYS A 8 3.55 -6.78 27.05
C LYS A 8 2.81 -7.41 25.88
N ALA A 9 1.80 -6.74 25.32
CA ALA A 9 1.23 -7.15 24.04
C ALA A 9 2.38 -7.25 23.04
N GLY A 10 2.75 -8.47 22.63
CA GLY A 10 3.94 -8.72 21.83
C GLY A 10 3.97 -7.83 20.58
N LEU A 11 5.17 -7.56 20.03
CA LEU A 11 5.37 -6.64 18.91
C LEU A 11 4.28 -6.75 17.82
N GLN A 12 3.92 -7.97 17.42
CA GLN A 12 2.89 -8.23 16.41
C GLN A 12 1.49 -7.73 16.79
N ALA A 13 1.07 -7.92 18.03
CA ALA A 13 -0.22 -7.42 18.53
C ALA A 13 -0.24 -5.89 18.57
N THR A 14 0.88 -5.27 18.97
CA THR A 14 1.03 -3.81 18.94
C THR A 14 0.92 -3.28 17.50
N LEU A 15 1.53 -3.94 16.53
CA LEU A 15 1.42 -3.56 15.11
C LEU A 15 -0.03 -3.67 14.62
N GLN A 16 -0.74 -4.75 14.93
CA GLN A 16 -2.15 -4.94 14.52
C GLN A 16 -3.08 -3.87 15.10
N VAL A 17 -2.90 -3.52 16.38
CA VAL A 17 -3.66 -2.44 17.02
C VAL A 17 -3.32 -1.10 16.37
N PHE A 18 -2.04 -0.82 16.11
CA PHE A 18 -1.63 0.41 15.43
C PHE A 18 -2.26 0.52 14.03
N LEU A 19 -2.22 -0.54 13.22
CA LEU A 19 -2.82 -0.57 11.88
C LEU A 19 -4.32 -0.28 11.91
N THR A 20 -5.03 -0.90 12.85
CA THR A 20 -6.48 -0.74 12.98
C THR A 20 -6.82 0.69 13.42
N ASN A 21 -6.11 1.22 14.43
CA ASN A 21 -6.40 2.55 14.95
C ASN A 21 -5.99 3.66 13.97
N SER A 22 -4.86 3.52 13.29
CA SER A 22 -4.36 4.54 12.37
C SER A 22 -5.12 4.56 11.04
N ALA A 23 -5.75 3.45 10.63
CA ALA A 23 -6.65 3.44 9.47
C ALA A 23 -7.85 4.37 9.63
N ASN A 24 -8.34 4.58 10.86
CA ASN A 24 -9.49 5.46 11.11
C ASN A 24 -9.27 6.88 10.58
N ILE A 25 -8.04 7.39 10.54
CA ILE A 25 -7.76 8.74 10.04
C ILE A 25 -8.10 8.93 8.55
N PHE A 26 -8.04 7.84 7.77
CA PHE A 26 -8.42 7.82 6.36
C PHE A 26 -9.94 7.68 6.18
N LEU A 27 -10.62 7.12 7.18
CA LEU A 27 -12.07 6.90 7.18
C LEU A 27 -12.86 8.08 7.76
N LEU A 28 -12.19 9.04 8.39
CA LEU A 28 -12.81 10.28 8.86
C LEU A 28 -13.33 11.08 7.67
N GLU A 29 -14.58 11.54 7.77
CA GLU A 29 -15.19 12.37 6.74
C GLU A 29 -14.38 13.69 6.58
N PRO A 30 -13.89 14.00 5.37
CA PRO A 30 -13.11 15.21 5.15
C PRO A 30 -13.99 16.43 5.41
N CYS A 31 -13.49 17.34 6.25
CA CYS A 31 -14.22 18.54 6.64
C CYS A 31 -14.28 19.54 5.47
N SER A 32 -15.46 19.69 4.88
CA SER A 32 -15.71 20.58 3.73
C SER A 32 -15.69 22.07 4.11
N GLU A 33 -15.84 22.40 5.39
CA GLU A 33 -16.01 23.78 5.88
C GLU A 33 -14.68 24.50 6.14
N ALA A 34 -13.56 23.77 6.21
CA ALA A 34 -12.25 24.32 6.57
C ALA A 34 -11.11 23.69 5.72
N PRO A 35 -10.67 24.38 4.64
CA PRO A 35 -9.61 23.88 3.74
C PRO A 35 -8.27 23.57 4.43
N GLU A 36 -7.93 24.31 5.48
CA GLU A 36 -6.71 24.07 6.28
C GLU A 36 -6.78 22.72 7.02
N LEU A 37 -7.95 22.35 7.55
CA LEU A 37 -8.14 21.05 8.21
C LEU A 37 -8.05 19.88 7.23
N LEU A 38 -8.53 20.06 6.00
CA LEU A 38 -8.38 19.06 4.93
C LEU A 38 -6.90 18.82 4.61
N LYS A 39 -6.11 19.89 4.53
CA LYS A 39 -4.66 19.81 4.29
C LYS A 39 -3.93 19.12 5.44
N GLU A 40 -4.30 19.39 6.69
CA GLU A 40 -3.76 18.69 7.86
C GLU A 40 -4.13 17.20 7.87
N GLN A 41 -5.35 16.85 7.48
CA GLN A 41 -5.76 15.45 7.33
C GLN A 41 -4.95 14.72 6.26
N ILE A 42 -4.72 15.35 5.09
CA ILE A 42 -3.87 14.79 4.03
C ILE A 42 -2.45 14.57 4.53
N ASN A 43 -1.88 15.54 5.25
CA ASN A 43 -0.53 15.42 5.82
C ASN A 43 -0.45 14.28 6.83
N SER A 44 -1.47 14.13 7.67
CA SER A 44 -1.55 13.06 8.65
C SER A 44 -1.68 11.68 7.98
N CYS A 45 -2.50 11.58 6.93
CA CYS A 45 -2.60 10.38 6.09
C CYS A 45 -1.25 10.01 5.46
N ARG A 46 -0.53 10.99 4.91
CA ARG A 46 0.81 10.79 4.33
C ARG A 46 1.82 10.33 5.39
N ALA A 47 1.76 10.88 6.61
CA ALA A 47 2.60 10.46 7.72
C ALA A 47 2.33 8.99 8.11
N VAL A 48 1.06 8.58 8.21
CA VAL A 48 0.69 7.18 8.48
C VAL A 48 1.17 6.26 7.35
N LEU A 49 1.00 6.64 6.08
CA LEU A 49 1.52 5.86 4.95
C LEU A 49 3.05 5.73 4.99
N SER A 50 3.77 6.75 5.46
CA SER A 50 5.21 6.66 5.67
C SER A 50 5.57 5.62 6.73
N ILE A 51 4.83 5.58 7.84
CA ILE A 51 5.01 4.55 8.87
C ILE A 51 4.71 3.15 8.32
N TYR A 52 3.64 3.02 7.53
CA TYR A 52 3.29 1.78 6.86
C TYR A 52 4.40 1.29 5.93
N ARG A 53 4.98 2.18 5.12
CA ARG A 53 6.13 1.84 4.27
C ARG A 53 7.33 1.37 5.08
N ARG A 54 7.60 2.03 6.21
CA ARG A 54 8.68 1.60 7.10
C ARG A 54 8.40 0.23 7.72
N MET A 55 7.16 -0.03 8.16
CA MET A 55 6.75 -1.35 8.65
C MET A 55 6.93 -2.42 7.59
N ILE A 56 6.40 -2.18 6.39
CA ILE A 56 6.59 -3.03 5.23
C ILE A 56 8.08 -3.28 5.03
N MET A 57 8.92 -2.23 5.06
CA MET A 57 10.31 -2.31 4.64
C MET A 57 11.33 -2.85 5.66
N GLU A 58 11.10 -2.64 6.95
CA GLU A 58 12.11 -2.83 7.99
C GLU A 58 11.68 -3.78 9.10
N VAL A 59 10.37 -4.01 9.27
CA VAL A 59 9.86 -4.74 10.43
C VAL A 59 9.57 -6.19 10.07
N PRO A 60 10.12 -7.18 10.81
CA PRO A 60 9.75 -8.57 10.64
C PRO A 60 8.31 -8.79 11.12
N MET A 61 7.43 -9.19 10.20
CA MET A 61 6.02 -9.45 10.45
C MET A 61 5.72 -10.93 10.22
N ASN A 62 4.88 -11.51 11.08
CA ASN A 62 4.39 -12.87 10.85
C ASN A 62 3.28 -12.86 9.79
N LYS A 63 2.89 -14.04 9.30
CA LYS A 63 1.85 -14.18 8.27
C LYS A 63 0.56 -13.41 8.61
N LYS A 64 0.06 -13.56 9.84
CA LYS A 64 -1.17 -12.90 10.29
C LYS A 64 -1.08 -11.37 10.24
N THR A 65 0.05 -10.80 10.66
CA THR A 65 0.28 -9.35 10.61
C THR A 65 0.45 -8.85 9.19
N TRP A 66 1.09 -9.61 8.30
CA TRP A 66 1.15 -9.30 6.87
C TRP A 66 -0.24 -9.27 6.24
N GLU A 67 -1.05 -10.32 6.45
CA GLU A 67 -2.42 -10.37 5.94
C GLU A 67 -3.26 -9.20 6.47
N HIS A 68 -3.15 -8.90 7.78
CA HIS A 68 -3.85 -7.75 8.38
C HIS A 68 -3.39 -6.42 7.77
N MET A 69 -2.09 -6.23 7.56
CA MET A 69 -1.53 -5.05 6.90
C MET A 69 -2.13 -4.85 5.49
N LEU A 70 -2.15 -5.92 4.69
CA LEU A 70 -2.68 -5.89 3.34
C LEU A 70 -4.19 -5.61 3.31
N GLN A 71 -4.95 -6.24 4.20
CA GLN A 71 -6.39 -6.01 4.36
C GLN A 71 -6.68 -4.55 4.75
N MET A 72 -5.93 -3.99 5.70
CA MET A 72 -6.11 -2.59 6.10
C MET A 72 -5.76 -1.63 4.96
N LEU A 73 -4.68 -1.89 4.21
CA LEU A 73 -4.33 -1.08 3.03
C LEU A 73 -5.43 -1.13 1.96
N LEU A 74 -5.97 -2.32 1.66
CA LEU A 74 -7.08 -2.47 0.72
C LEU A 74 -8.32 -1.72 1.18
N SER A 75 -8.72 -1.90 2.43
CA SER A 75 -9.90 -1.26 3.00
C SER A 75 -9.78 0.27 2.98
N ILE A 76 -8.59 0.80 3.30
CA ILE A 76 -8.31 2.24 3.17
C ILE A 76 -8.42 2.70 1.71
N THR A 77 -7.82 1.97 0.77
CA THR A 77 -7.87 2.32 -0.65
C THR A 77 -9.31 2.30 -1.18
N GLU A 78 -10.08 1.26 -0.89
CA GLU A 78 -11.49 1.16 -1.30
C GLU A 78 -12.32 2.31 -0.70
N ALA A 79 -12.16 2.60 0.60
CA ALA A 79 -12.91 3.65 1.27
C ALA A 79 -12.56 5.06 0.76
N VAL A 80 -11.27 5.38 0.62
CA VAL A 80 -10.82 6.71 0.15
C VAL A 80 -11.31 6.96 -1.28
N MET A 81 -11.22 5.96 -2.15
CA MET A 81 -11.65 6.11 -3.54
C MET A 81 -13.16 6.10 -3.72
N SER A 82 -13.89 5.26 -2.96
CA SER A 82 -15.35 5.21 -3.03
C SER A 82 -15.99 6.49 -2.51
N ASN A 83 -15.39 7.11 -1.49
CA ASN A 83 -15.85 8.38 -0.94
C ASN A 83 -15.61 9.58 -1.88
N SER A 84 -14.63 9.49 -2.79
CA SER A 84 -14.35 10.54 -3.77
C SER A 84 -15.44 10.64 -4.85
N LYS A 85 -16.03 9.51 -5.27
CA LYS A 85 -16.98 9.45 -6.41
C LYS A 85 -18.24 10.31 -6.22
N ASN A 86 -18.56 10.72 -4.99
CA ASN A 86 -19.80 11.42 -4.65
C ASN A 86 -19.68 12.94 -4.45
N ASP A 87 -18.47 13.51 -4.37
CA ASP A 87 -18.30 14.92 -3.98
C ASP A 87 -16.99 15.55 -4.50
N GLN A 88 -17.04 16.75 -5.08
CA GLN A 88 -15.89 17.39 -5.74
C GLN A 88 -14.73 17.70 -4.80
N ILE A 89 -15.00 17.97 -3.51
CA ILE A 89 -13.94 18.18 -2.51
C ILE A 89 -13.30 16.85 -2.10
N LYS A 90 -14.10 15.77 -2.03
CA LYS A 90 -13.62 14.41 -1.75
C LYS A 90 -12.77 13.88 -2.91
N ASP A 91 -13.04 14.34 -4.12
CA ASP A 91 -12.22 14.05 -5.30
C ASP A 91 -10.79 14.59 -5.16
N ALA A 92 -10.61 15.84 -4.73
CA ALA A 92 -9.27 16.41 -4.48
C ALA A 92 -8.50 15.70 -3.36
N PHE A 93 -9.21 15.23 -2.32
CA PHE A 93 -8.62 14.42 -1.25
C PHE A 93 -8.15 13.05 -1.78
N GLY A 94 -9.01 12.36 -2.52
CA GLY A 94 -8.72 11.07 -3.15
C GLY A 94 -7.52 11.17 -4.10
N GLN A 95 -7.54 12.11 -5.03
CA GLN A 95 -6.46 12.35 -6.00
C GLN A 95 -5.11 12.63 -5.33
N SER A 96 -5.10 13.46 -4.26
CA SER A 96 -3.87 13.79 -3.53
C SER A 96 -3.21 12.58 -2.84
N LEU A 97 -4.00 11.56 -2.49
CA LEU A 97 -3.53 10.34 -1.82
C LEU A 97 -3.42 9.13 -2.76
N ALA A 98 -4.07 9.16 -3.93
CA ALA A 98 -4.22 8.02 -4.83
C ALA A 98 -2.90 7.36 -5.21
N GLY A 99 -2.00 8.10 -5.86
CA GLY A 99 -0.70 7.55 -6.27
C GLY A 99 0.11 7.01 -5.09
N SER A 100 0.10 7.73 -3.95
CA SER A 100 0.80 7.30 -2.74
C SER A 100 0.21 6.01 -2.14
N LEU A 101 -1.11 5.87 -2.15
CA LEU A 101 -1.83 4.68 -1.67
C LEU A 101 -1.57 3.48 -2.58
N PHE A 102 -1.82 3.61 -3.89
CA PHE A 102 -1.64 2.51 -4.85
C PHE A 102 -0.20 2.02 -4.87
N ARG A 103 0.78 2.92 -4.91
CA ARG A 103 2.19 2.54 -4.82
C ARG A 103 2.51 1.75 -3.55
N THR A 104 2.00 2.20 -2.40
CA THR A 104 2.23 1.52 -1.12
C THR A 104 1.57 0.16 -1.10
N LEU A 105 0.33 0.05 -1.59
CA LEU A 105 -0.44 -1.18 -1.67
C LEU A 105 0.28 -2.23 -2.52
N ILE A 106 0.67 -1.89 -3.75
CA ILE A 106 1.28 -2.83 -4.69
C ILE A 106 2.67 -3.26 -4.19
N VAL A 107 3.49 -2.33 -3.68
CA VAL A 107 4.80 -2.67 -3.07
C VAL A 107 4.64 -3.57 -1.85
N ALA A 108 3.66 -3.28 -0.99
CA ALA A 108 3.34 -4.15 0.15
C ALA A 108 2.96 -5.55 -0.32
N TRP A 109 2.15 -5.64 -1.37
CA TRP A 109 1.68 -6.90 -1.94
C TRP A 109 2.83 -7.78 -2.43
N ILE A 110 3.71 -7.20 -3.25
CA ILE A 110 4.90 -7.91 -3.77
C ILE A 110 5.76 -8.39 -2.61
N ARG A 111 6.07 -7.50 -1.67
CA ARG A 111 6.94 -7.85 -0.55
C ARG A 111 6.33 -8.92 0.35
N ALA A 112 5.03 -8.87 0.58
CA ALA A 112 4.33 -9.88 1.36
C ALA A 112 4.43 -11.25 0.66
N ASN A 113 4.24 -11.31 -0.67
CA ASN A 113 4.41 -12.55 -1.44
C ASN A 113 5.84 -13.12 -1.42
N LEU A 114 6.85 -12.26 -1.29
CA LEU A 114 8.24 -12.70 -1.11
C LEU A 114 8.55 -13.16 0.33
N SER A 115 7.74 -12.75 1.32
CA SER A 115 8.01 -13.00 2.73
C SER A 115 7.18 -14.15 3.31
N VAL A 116 5.93 -14.29 2.88
CA VAL A 116 4.95 -15.25 3.40
C VAL A 116 4.02 -15.72 2.29
N TYR A 117 3.43 -16.91 2.47
CA TYR A 117 2.35 -17.37 1.60
C TYR A 117 1.07 -16.59 1.87
N ILE A 118 0.58 -15.87 0.84
CA ILE A 118 -0.67 -15.13 0.86
C ILE A 118 -1.83 -16.01 0.40
N SER A 119 -2.95 -15.97 1.12
CA SER A 119 -4.10 -16.81 0.79
C SER A 119 -4.74 -16.41 -0.54
N ARG A 120 -5.43 -17.37 -1.17
CA ARG A 120 -6.13 -17.13 -2.44
C ARG A 120 -7.26 -16.11 -2.27
N GLU A 121 -7.98 -16.17 -1.15
CA GLU A 121 -9.09 -15.28 -0.84
C GLU A 121 -8.64 -13.81 -0.80
N LEU A 122 -7.43 -13.55 -0.27
CA LEU A 122 -6.90 -12.18 -0.23
C LEU A 122 -6.48 -11.68 -1.62
N TRP A 123 -6.02 -12.57 -2.49
CA TRP A 123 -5.76 -12.26 -3.90
C TRP A 123 -7.05 -11.98 -4.68
N ASP A 124 -8.09 -12.77 -4.46
CA ASP A 124 -9.41 -12.54 -5.07
C ASP A 124 -9.97 -11.17 -4.62
N GLU A 125 -9.77 -10.81 -3.34
CA GLU A 125 -10.16 -9.51 -2.80
C GLU A 125 -9.36 -8.34 -3.40
N LEU A 126 -8.03 -8.48 -3.54
CA LEU A 126 -7.23 -7.49 -4.27
C LEU A 126 -7.77 -7.28 -5.68
N LEU A 127 -8.02 -8.37 -6.41
CA LEU A 127 -8.50 -8.31 -7.78
C LEU A 127 -9.86 -7.60 -7.84
N ARG A 128 -10.78 -7.92 -6.93
CA ARG A 128 -12.09 -7.27 -6.81
C ARG A 128 -11.95 -5.76 -6.62
N VAL A 129 -11.15 -5.33 -5.64
CA VAL A 129 -10.96 -3.92 -5.32
C VAL A 129 -10.31 -3.19 -6.48
N LEU A 130 -9.18 -3.67 -7.01
CA LEU A 130 -8.49 -3.00 -8.11
C LEU A 130 -9.36 -2.91 -9.38
N SER A 131 -10.13 -3.96 -9.70
CA SER A 131 -11.03 -3.94 -10.85
C SER A 131 -12.16 -2.92 -10.70
N SER A 132 -12.57 -2.59 -9.47
CA SER A 132 -13.58 -1.54 -9.23
C SER A 132 -13.02 -0.11 -9.28
N LEU A 133 -11.69 0.02 -9.27
CA LEU A 133 -10.96 1.29 -9.18
C LEU A 133 -10.24 1.65 -10.49
N THR A 134 -10.56 0.98 -11.60
CA THR A 134 -9.93 1.23 -12.91
C THR A 134 -10.18 2.63 -13.46
N ASP A 135 -11.15 3.36 -12.92
CA ASP A 135 -11.42 4.76 -13.27
C ASP A 135 -10.30 5.71 -12.82
N TRP A 136 -9.44 5.28 -11.89
CA TRP A 136 -8.32 6.05 -11.38
C TRP A 136 -7.07 5.80 -12.21
N GLU A 137 -6.63 6.81 -12.97
CA GLU A 137 -5.44 6.72 -13.81
C GLU A 137 -4.19 6.37 -12.99
N GLU A 138 -4.08 6.87 -11.75
CA GLU A 138 -2.98 6.60 -10.84
C GLU A 138 -2.81 5.11 -10.54
N LEU A 139 -3.89 4.33 -10.54
CA LEU A 139 -3.81 2.88 -10.37
C LEU A 139 -3.04 2.25 -11.53
N ILE A 140 -3.41 2.61 -12.76
CA ILE A 140 -2.81 2.05 -13.98
C ILE A 140 -1.34 2.47 -14.09
N ILE A 141 -1.05 3.76 -13.82
CA ILE A 141 0.31 4.31 -13.84
C ILE A 141 1.20 3.61 -12.82
N GLU A 142 0.78 3.52 -11.55
CA GLU A 142 1.59 2.89 -10.50
C GLU A 142 1.74 1.39 -10.72
N TRP A 143 0.72 0.71 -11.24
CA TRP A 143 0.81 -0.69 -11.64
C TRP A 143 1.87 -0.91 -12.72
N ALA A 144 1.82 -0.11 -13.80
CA ALA A 144 2.79 -0.20 -14.88
C ALA A 144 4.23 0.05 -14.39
N ASN A 145 4.45 1.13 -13.64
CA ASN A 145 5.77 1.48 -13.08
C ASN A 145 6.38 0.36 -12.22
N ILE A 146 5.54 -0.31 -11.42
CA ILE A 146 5.99 -1.40 -10.56
C ILE A 146 6.26 -2.67 -11.37
N MET A 147 5.40 -2.99 -12.34
CA MET A 147 5.64 -4.12 -13.25
C MET A 147 6.93 -3.94 -14.06
N ASP A 148 7.22 -2.73 -14.53
CA ASP A 148 8.48 -2.42 -15.23
C ASP A 148 9.69 -2.60 -14.31
N SER A 149 9.58 -2.15 -13.07
CA SER A 149 10.62 -2.33 -12.04
C SER A 149 10.86 -3.81 -11.73
N LEU A 150 9.78 -4.57 -11.55
CA LEU A 150 9.86 -6.02 -11.33
C LEU A 150 10.47 -6.74 -12.52
N THR A 151 10.02 -6.42 -13.73
CA THR A 151 10.53 -7.02 -14.96
C THR A 151 12.02 -6.74 -15.11
N SER A 152 12.47 -5.52 -14.80
CA SER A 152 13.89 -5.14 -14.81
C SER A 152 14.71 -5.95 -13.81
N VAL A 153 14.20 -6.12 -12.59
CA VAL A 153 14.87 -6.92 -11.56
C VAL A 153 14.94 -8.40 -11.97
N LEU A 154 13.86 -8.95 -12.50
CA LEU A 154 13.80 -10.34 -12.97
C LEU A 154 14.71 -10.56 -14.17
N ALA A 155 14.71 -9.64 -15.15
CA ALA A 155 15.58 -9.70 -16.32
C ALA A 155 17.06 -9.79 -15.91
N ARG A 156 17.47 -8.95 -14.96
CA ARG A 156 18.82 -8.99 -14.41
C ARG A 156 19.11 -10.26 -13.62
N THR A 157 18.18 -10.72 -12.80
CA THR A 157 18.42 -11.84 -11.87
C THR A 157 18.39 -13.20 -12.57
N VAL A 158 17.49 -13.38 -13.55
CA VAL A 158 17.30 -14.65 -14.25
C VAL A 158 18.18 -14.75 -15.49
N TYR A 159 18.32 -13.65 -16.23
CA TYR A 159 19.00 -13.65 -17.53
C TYR A 159 20.33 -12.86 -17.54
N GLY A 160 20.67 -12.16 -16.46
CA GLY A 160 21.88 -11.33 -16.41
C GLY A 160 21.83 -10.10 -17.32
N VAL A 161 20.65 -9.70 -17.80
CA VAL A 161 20.47 -8.59 -18.75
C VAL A 161 20.11 -7.31 -18.01
N GLU A 162 20.88 -6.23 -18.24
CA GLU A 162 20.52 -4.88 -17.81
C GLU A 162 19.66 -4.20 -18.87
N MET A 163 18.37 -4.00 -18.59
CA MET A 163 17.44 -3.37 -19.53
C MET A 163 17.76 -1.89 -19.83
N THR A 164 18.55 -1.24 -18.98
CA THR A 164 19.08 0.13 -19.19
C THR A 164 20.38 0.17 -19.99
N ASN A 165 20.94 -0.99 -20.34
CA ASN A 165 22.27 -1.10 -20.97
C ASN A 165 22.27 -2.27 -21.95
N LEU A 166 21.26 -2.31 -22.81
CA LEU A 166 21.11 -3.39 -23.78
C LEU A 166 22.30 -3.35 -24.75
N PRO A 167 22.92 -4.49 -25.06
CA PRO A 167 24.07 -4.54 -25.97
C PRO A 167 23.73 -4.04 -27.38
N LEU A 168 22.45 -4.02 -27.76
CA LEU A 168 21.96 -3.48 -29.02
C LEU A 168 22.01 -1.93 -29.08
N ASP A 169 21.89 -1.22 -27.95
CA ASP A 169 22.01 0.25 -27.92
C ASP A 169 23.45 0.74 -28.10
N LYS A 170 24.44 -0.16 -27.99
CA LYS A 170 25.86 0.15 -28.23
C LYS A 170 26.29 -0.05 -29.69
N LEU A 171 25.39 -0.56 -30.53
CA LEU A 171 25.61 -0.81 -31.96
C LEU A 171 24.96 0.26 -32.86
N SER A 172 24.25 1.22 -32.28
CA SER A 172 23.58 2.32 -32.98
C SER A 172 24.28 3.65 -32.72
#